data_AF-A0A363TXJ1-F1
#
_entry.id   AF-A0A363TXJ1-F1
#
_cell.length_a   1.000
_cell.length_b   1.000
_cell.length_c   1.000
_cell.angle_alpha   90.00
_cell.angle_beta   90.00
_cell.angle_gamma   90.00
#
_symmetry.space_group_name_H-M   'P 1'
#
loop_
_entity.id
_entity.type
_entity.pdbx_description
1 polymer ?
#
loop_
_entity_poly.entity_id
_entity_poly.type
_entity_poly.pdbx_seq_one_letter_code
_entity_poly.pdbx_strand_id
1 'polypeptide(L)' 'MAAVPRLDDDGVRRVQGLLRQKGFEPGRLDGILGPVTRGAVRAFQERYGLKVGEIDNQTLFALGAADLASATAASN' A
#
# COMPACT_ATOMS: atom_id res chain seq x y z
N MET A 1 0.59 -5.28 -19.78
CA MET A 1 0.83 -4.54 -18.52
C MET A 1 -0.21 -5.00 -17.53
N ALA A 2 0.13 -5.96 -16.67
CA ALA A 2 -0.81 -6.52 -15.70
C ALA A 2 -0.98 -5.51 -14.56
N ALA A 3 -1.96 -4.61 -14.71
CA ALA A 3 -2.40 -3.76 -13.62
C ALA A 3 -2.96 -4.68 -12.53
N VAL A 4 -2.45 -4.50 -11.32
CA VAL A 4 -2.86 -5.21 -10.11
C VAL A 4 -4.37 -5.01 -9.94
N PRO A 5 -5.25 -5.99 -10.24
CA PRO A 5 -6.67 -5.84 -9.98
C PRO A 5 -6.87 -6.31 -8.53
N ARG A 6 -6.94 -5.37 -7.57
CA ARG A 6 -7.53 -5.49 -6.22
C ARG A 6 -7.16 -4.36 -5.22
N LEU A 7 -6.38 -3.37 -5.63
CA LEU A 7 -6.35 -2.05 -4.99
C LEU A 7 -6.77 -1.03 -6.05
N ASP A 8 -8.02 -0.54 -5.98
CA ASP A 8 -8.44 0.61 -6.79
C ASP A 8 -7.53 1.81 -6.53
N ASP A 9 -7.48 2.75 -7.48
CA ASP A 9 -6.68 3.98 -7.37
C ASP A 9 -6.86 4.67 -6.01
N ASP A 10 -8.08 4.68 -5.47
CA ASP A 10 -8.39 5.25 -4.17
C ASP A 10 -7.69 4.52 -3.00
N GLY A 11 -7.61 3.20 -3.08
CA GLY A 11 -6.88 2.39 -2.11
C GLY A 11 -5.38 2.67 -2.15
N VAL A 12 -4.81 2.83 -3.36
CA VAL A 12 -3.39 3.19 -3.53
C VAL A 12 -3.12 4.60 -3.00
N ARG A 13 -3.99 5.58 -3.27
CA ARG A 13 -3.88 6.95 -2.71
C ARG A 13 -3.86 6.94 -1.20
N ARG A 14 -4.71 6.09 -0.60
CA ARG A 14 -4.80 5.96 0.85
C ARG A 14 -3.54 5.34 1.45
N VAL A 15 -3.01 4.29 0.83
CA VAL A 15 -1.71 3.69 1.20
C VAL A 15 -0.58 4.71 1.10
N GLN A 16 -0.52 5.47 0.00
CA GLN A 16 0.43 6.56 -0.17
C GLN A 16 0.26 7.63 0.92
N GLY A 17 -0.97 7.97 1.30
CA GLY A 17 -1.26 8.94 2.36
C GLY A 17 -0.73 8.46 3.72
N LEU A 18 -0.99 7.19 4.04
CA LEU A 18 -0.56 6.55 5.28
C LEU A 18 0.96 6.44 5.36
N LEU A 19 1.63 6.04 4.27
CA LEU A 19 3.09 6.01 4.18
C LEU A 19 3.69 7.38 4.49
N ARG A 20 3.14 8.44 3.89
CA ARG A 20 3.56 9.83 4.16
C ARG A 20 3.36 10.23 5.61
N GLN A 21 2.25 9.83 6.21
CA GLN A 21 1.95 10.11 7.61
C GLN A 21 2.88 9.36 8.57
N LYS A 22 3.38 8.19 8.18
CA LYS A 22 4.39 7.40 8.91
C LYS A 22 5.83 7.90 8.71
N GLY A 23 6.02 8.93 7.87
CA GLY A 23 7.33 9.51 7.57
C GLY A 23 8.08 8.85 6.40
N PHE A 24 7.39 8.03 5.59
CA PHE A 24 7.93 7.50 4.34
C PHE A 24 7.44 8.34 3.16
N GLU A 25 8.25 8.56 2.12
CA GLU A 25 7.86 9.39 0.98
C GLU A 25 7.48 8.54 -0.23
N PRO A 26 6.19 8.17 -0.41
CA PRO A 26 5.76 7.37 -1.55
C PRO A 26 5.65 8.17 -2.85
N GLY A 27 6.04 9.45 -2.83
CA GLY A 27 5.89 10.37 -3.94
C GLY A 27 4.47 10.90 -4.03
N ARG A 28 3.92 10.92 -5.25
CA ARG A 28 2.65 11.58 -5.54
C ARG A 28 1.47 10.66 -5.23
N LEU A 29 0.46 11.23 -4.57
CA LEU A 29 -0.76 10.58 -4.09
C LEU A 29 -1.79 10.42 -5.22
N ASP A 30 -1.38 9.96 -6.41
CA ASP A 30 -2.29 9.87 -7.56
C ASP A 30 -3.06 8.53 -7.61
N GLY A 31 -2.66 7.56 -6.79
CA GLY A 31 -3.18 6.19 -6.88
C GLY A 31 -2.34 5.30 -7.78
N ILE A 32 -1.18 5.79 -8.22
CA ILE A 32 -0.28 5.06 -9.11
C ILE A 32 0.87 4.46 -8.31
N LEU A 33 1.02 3.13 -8.40
CA LEU A 33 2.10 2.39 -7.74
C LEU A 33 3.43 2.50 -8.49
N GLY A 34 4.02 3.69 -8.44
CA GLY A 34 5.30 4.01 -9.07
C GLY A 34 6.52 3.40 -8.34
N PRO A 35 7.73 3.51 -8.93
CA PRO A 35 8.96 3.08 -8.28
C PRO A 35 9.23 3.82 -6.96
N VAL A 36 8.82 5.10 -6.86
CA VAL A 36 8.92 5.90 -5.63
C VAL A 36 8.03 5.32 -4.53
N THR A 37 6.76 5.04 -4.85
CA THR A 37 5.83 4.38 -3.92
C THR A 37 6.33 3.01 -3.49
N ARG A 38 6.87 2.22 -4.42
CA ARG A 38 7.49 0.92 -4.09
C ARG A 38 8.69 1.06 -3.17
N GLY A 39 9.53 2.08 -3.34
CA GLY A 39 10.64 2.36 -2.42
C GLY A 39 10.16 2.67 -1.00
N ALA A 40 9.15 3.53 -0.87
CA ALA A 40 8.54 3.86 0.42
C ALA A 40 7.87 2.64 1.08
N VAL A 41 7.14 1.85 0.30
CA VAL A 41 6.54 0.59 0.76
C VAL A 41 7.60 -0.39 1.22
N ARG A 42 8.71 -0.54 0.48
CA ARG A 42 9.83 -1.40 0.90
C ARG A 42 10.39 -0.98 2.24
N ALA A 43 10.72 0.30 2.40
CA ALA A 43 11.27 0.82 3.64
C ALA A 43 10.30 0.65 4.82
N PHE A 44 8.99 0.81 4.58
CA PHE A 44 7.96 0.49 5.55
C PHE A 44 7.97 -1.01 5.90
N GLN A 45 7.95 -1.88 4.90
CA GLN A 45 7.95 -3.32 5.10
C GLN A 45 9.19 -3.79 5.88
N GLU A 46 10.38 -3.30 5.53
CA GLU A 46 11.63 -3.58 6.25
C GLU A 46 11.56 -3.13 7.71
N ARG A 47 11.02 -1.95 7.96
CA ARG A 47 10.89 -1.40 9.33
C ARG A 47 9.93 -2.20 10.21
N TYR A 48 8.89 -2.78 9.61
CA TYR A 48 7.88 -3.57 10.30
C TYR A 48 8.14 -5.09 10.24
N GLY A 49 9.26 -5.52 9.65
CA GLY A 49 9.59 -6.95 9.51
C GLY A 49 8.65 -7.73 8.57
N LEU A 50 8.03 -7.02 7.61
CA LEU A 50 7.11 -7.60 6.63
C LEU A 50 7.85 -8.04 5.36
N LYS A 51 7.21 -8.89 4.56
CA LYS A 51 7.73 -9.31 3.26
C LYS A 51 7.85 -8.10 2.33
N VAL A 52 9.08 -7.84 1.89
CA VAL A 52 9.43 -6.68 1.07
C VAL A 52 9.09 -6.94 -0.40
N GLY A 53 8.28 -6.08 -1.01
CA GLY A 53 8.07 -6.05 -2.47
C GLY A 53 6.62 -6.06 -2.93
N GLU A 54 5.74 -6.81 -2.28
CA GLU A 54 4.32 -6.89 -2.62
C GLU A 54 3.47 -6.24 -1.53
N ILE A 55 2.50 -5.41 -1.92
CA ILE A 55 1.53 -4.84 -0.98
C ILE A 55 0.48 -5.92 -0.71
N ASP A 56 0.77 -6.77 0.27
CA ASP A 56 -0.17 -7.76 0.78
C ASP A 56 -1.14 -7.18 1.82
N ASN A 57 -2.18 -7.95 2.14
CA ASN A 57 -3.12 -7.64 3.23
C ASN A 57 -2.42 -7.35 4.56
N GLN A 58 -1.30 -8.03 4.86
CA GLN A 58 -0.49 -7.73 6.04
C GLN A 58 0.13 -6.32 6.00
N THR A 59 0.59 -5.88 4.82
CA THR A 59 1.14 -4.53 4.64
C THR A 59 0.04 -3.48 4.79
N LEU A 60 -1.13 -3.72 4.20
CA LEU A 60 -2.30 -2.85 4.36
C LEU A 60 -2.77 -2.78 5.82
N PHE A 61 -2.83 -3.92 6.51
CA PHE A 61 -3.21 -3.98 7.91
C PHE A 61 -2.22 -3.20 8.80
N ALA A 62 -0.91 -3.40 8.59
CA ALA A 62 0.13 -2.67 9.31
C ALA A 62 0.12 -1.15 9.03
N LEU A 63 -0.29 -0.75 7.82
CA LEU A 63 -0.48 0.66 7.46
C LEU A 63 -1.72 1.28 8.10
N GLY A 64 -2.65 0.47 8.65
CA GLY A 64 -3.96 0.94 9.15
C GLY A 64 -5.03 1.00 8.05
N ALA A 65 -4.76 0.43 6.89
CA ALA A 65 -5.68 0.21 5.78
C ALA A 65 -6.36 -1.17 5.87
N ALA A 66 -6.64 -1.64 7.09
CA ALA A 66 -7.31 -2.93 7.31
C ALA A 66 -8.67 -2.99 6.59
N ASP A 67 -9.38 -1.88 6.49
CA ASP A 67 -10.61 -1.73 5.71
C ASP A 67 -10.42 -2.06 4.22
N LEU A 68 -9.29 -1.66 3.62
CA LEU A 68 -8.94 -2.01 2.23
C LEU A 68 -8.55 -3.51 2.11
N ALA A 69 -7.92 -4.07 3.14
CA ALA A 69 -7.61 -5.51 3.21
C ALA A 69 -8.86 -6.38 3.45
N SER A 70 -9.89 -5.82 4.08
CA SER A 70 -11.18 -6.49 4.31
C SER A 70 -12.14 -6.29 3.14
N ALA A 71 -12.04 -5.19 2.39
CA ALA A 71 -12.81 -4.97 1.16
C ALA A 71 -12.50 -6.03 0.09
N THR A 72 -11.28 -6.55 0.03
CA THR A 72 -10.96 -7.71 -0.82
C THR A 72 -11.49 -9.05 -0.29
N ALA A 73 -11.92 -9.12 0.98
CA ALA A 73 -12.47 -10.34 1.59
C ALA A 73 -14.01 -10.34 1.64
N ALA A 74 -14.66 -9.17 1.63
CA ALA A 74 -16.10 -9.00 1.79
C ALA A 74 -16.90 -8.97 0.47
N SER A 75 -16.30 -9.41 -0.65
CA SER A 75 -17.03 -9.66 -1.91
C SER A 75 -17.30 -11.16 -2.08
N ASN A 76 -18.13 -11.75 -1.20
CA ASN A 76 -18.91 -12.96 -1.51
C ASN A 76 -20.08 -13.14 -0.55
#